data_AF-A0A0S4VBE9-F1
#
_entry.id   AF-A0A0S4VBE9-F1
#
_cell.length_a   1.000
_cell.length_b   1.000
_cell.length_c   1.000
_cell.angle_alpha   90.00
_cell.angle_beta   90.00
_cell.angle_gamma   90.00
#
_symmetry.space_group_name_H-M   'P 1'
#
loop_
_entity.id
_entity.type
_entity.pdbx_description
1 polymer ?
#
loop_
_entity_poly.entity_id
_entity_poly.type
_entity_poly.pdbx_seq_one_letter_code
_entity_poly.pdbx_strand_id
1 'polypeptide(L)' 'MATLRQLKATSALVYTTTEEASARLLNVSTGLIGILQLLDLWSDRAWECRCLHCLLVPLKLELDDALSDIQKML' A
#
# COMPACT_ATOMS: atom_id res chain seq x y z
N MET A 1 -4.20 37.23 -10.69
CA MET A 1 -4.85 36.32 -9.71
C MET A 1 -5.32 34.98 -10.29
N ALA A 2 -5.35 34.77 -11.62
CA ALA A 2 -5.77 33.48 -12.21
C ALA A 2 -4.80 32.32 -11.91
N THR A 3 -3.49 32.58 -12.01
CA THR A 3 -2.42 31.61 -11.69
C THR A 3 -2.45 31.13 -10.25
N LEU A 4 -2.78 32.00 -9.29
CA LEU A 4 -2.85 31.65 -7.88
C LEU A 4 -4.08 30.77 -7.56
N ARG A 5 -5.20 31.00 -8.26
CA ARG A 5 -6.38 30.11 -8.18
C ARG A 5 -6.12 28.75 -8.82
N GLN A 6 -5.44 28.71 -9.97
CA GLN A 6 -5.05 27.45 -10.60
C GLN A 6 -4.11 26.65 -9.69
N LEU A 7 -3.09 27.29 -9.11
CA LEU A 7 -2.17 26.62 -8.18
C LEU A 7 -2.92 26.00 -6.99
N LYS A 8 -3.88 26.74 -6.41
CA LYS A 8 -4.69 26.25 -5.30
C LYS A 8 -5.58 25.07 -5.70
N ALA A 9 -6.17 25.11 -6.91
CA ALA A 9 -6.97 24.01 -7.45
C ALA A 9 -6.12 22.77 -7.73
N THR A 10 -4.94 22.94 -8.33
CA THR A 10 -4.00 21.85 -8.61
C THR A 10 -3.48 21.22 -7.31
N SER A 11 -3.15 22.03 -6.30
CA SER A 11 -2.74 21.54 -4.98
C SER A 11 -3.84 20.71 -4.31
N ALA A 12 -5.10 21.18 -4.33
CA ALA A 12 -6.22 20.42 -3.79
C ALA A 12 -6.46 19.10 -4.56
N LEU A 13 -6.31 19.12 -5.88
CA LEU A 13 -6.43 17.92 -6.71
C LEU A 13 -5.33 16.91 -6.38
N VAL A 14 -4.08 17.35 -6.25
CA VAL A 14 -2.95 16.47 -5.87
C VAL A 14 -3.17 15.87 -4.48
N TYR A 15 -3.60 16.67 -3.51
CA TYR A 15 -3.88 16.20 -2.15
C TYR A 15 -4.94 15.10 -2.15
N THR A 16 -6.12 15.39 -2.70
CA THR A 16 -7.25 14.44 -2.74
C THR A 16 -6.92 13.16 -3.51
N THR A 17 -6.22 13.28 -4.64
CA THR A 17 -5.79 12.12 -5.43
C THR A 17 -4.78 11.26 -4.68
N THR A 18 -3.82 11.89 -3.99
CA THR A 18 -2.81 11.19 -3.20
C THR A 18 -3.44 10.49 -1.98
N GLU A 19 -4.40 11.14 -1.33
CA GLU A 19 -5.16 10.57 -0.21
C GLU A 19 -5.98 9.34 -0.65
N GLU A 20 -6.70 9.43 -1.76
CA GLU A 20 -7.48 8.30 -2.29
C GLU A 20 -6.58 7.13 -2.72
N ALA A 21 -5.46 7.43 -3.38
CA ALA A 21 -4.47 6.42 -3.75
C ALA A 21 -3.87 5.75 -2.50
N SER A 22 -3.54 6.52 -1.46
CA SER A 22 -3.04 6.01 -0.18
C SER A 22 -4.05 5.08 0.49
N ALA A 23 -5.33 5.47 0.55
CA ALA A 23 -6.39 4.63 1.10
C ALA A 23 -6.53 3.29 0.36
N ARG A 24 -6.45 3.31 -0.99
CA ARG A 24 -6.50 2.09 -1.80
C ARG A 24 -5.29 1.19 -1.54
N LEU A 25 -4.09 1.75 -1.45
CA LEU A 25 -2.87 1.00 -1.16
C LEU A 25 -2.87 0.42 0.25
N LEU A 26 -3.41 1.14 1.24
CA LEU A 26 -3.61 0.64 2.61
C LEU A 26 -4.54 -0.58 2.64
N ASN A 27 -5.61 -0.55 1.84
CA ASN A 27 -6.50 -1.70 1.70
C ASN A 27 -5.78 -2.91 1.08
N VAL A 28 -4.95 -2.69 0.06
CA VAL A 28 -4.11 -3.76 -0.54
C VAL A 28 -3.11 -4.31 0.47
N SER A 29 -2.43 -3.43 1.22
CA SER A 29 -1.50 -3.83 2.28
C SER A 29 -2.21 -4.68 3.33
N THR A 30 -3.39 -4.26 3.78
CA THR A 30 -4.21 -5.02 4.73
C THR A 30 -4.62 -6.39 4.18
N GLY A 31 -5.05 -6.46 2.92
CA GLY A 31 -5.36 -7.73 2.26
C GLY A 31 -4.16 -8.67 2.18
N LEU A 32 -2.98 -8.12 1.89
CA LEU A 32 -1.73 -8.89 1.82
C LEU A 32 -1.32 -9.42 3.20
N ILE A 33 -1.56 -8.69 4.29
CA ILE A 33 -1.39 -9.22 5.67
C ILE A 33 -2.25 -10.47 5.87
N GLY A 34 -3.54 -10.39 5.50
CA GLY A 34 -4.45 -11.53 5.63
C GLY A 34 -4.01 -12.75 4.82
N ILE A 35 -3.51 -12.53 3.60
CA ILE A 35 -2.95 -13.61 2.76
C ILE A 35 -1.72 -14.23 3.42
N LEU A 36 -0.78 -13.42 3.92
CA LEU A 36 0.40 -13.92 4.62
C LEU A 36 0.03 -14.75 5.85
N GLN A 37 -0.89 -14.26 6.68
CA GLN A 37 -1.40 -15.00 7.84
C GLN A 37 -2.05 -16.33 7.45
N LEU A 38 -2.81 -16.34 6.35
CA LEU A 38 -3.40 -17.57 5.84
C LEU A 38 -2.30 -18.55 5.37
N LEU A 39 -1.32 -18.08 4.61
CA LEU A 39 -0.23 -18.94 4.14
C LEU A 39 0.59 -19.51 5.29
N ASP A 40 0.83 -18.72 6.33
CA ASP A 40 1.51 -19.18 7.54
C ASP A 40 0.69 -20.26 8.27
N LEU A 41 -0.64 -20.08 8.38
CA LEU A 41 -1.54 -21.07 8.98
C LEU A 41 -1.55 -22.42 8.23
N TRP A 42 -1.44 -22.40 6.90
CA TRP A 42 -1.43 -23.60 6.07
C TRP A 42 -0.01 -24.13 5.79
N SER A 43 1.02 -23.45 6.27
CA SER A 43 2.43 -23.74 6.00
C SER A 43 2.85 -25.16 6.38
N ASP A 44 2.30 -25.69 7.47
CA ASP A 44 2.57 -27.06 7.94
C ASP A 44 1.93 -28.14 7.08
N ARG A 45 0.92 -27.79 6.29
CA ARG A 45 0.17 -28.72 5.44
C ARG A 45 0.67 -28.72 3.99
N ALA A 46 1.27 -27.63 3.53
CA ALA A 46 1.77 -27.47 2.17
C ALA A 46 3.05 -26.64 2.13
N TRP A 47 4.13 -27.20 1.58
CA TRP A 47 5.42 -26.50 1.48
C TRP A 47 5.34 -25.30 0.51
N GLU A 48 4.43 -25.34 -0.46
CA GLU A 48 4.13 -24.26 -1.37
C GLU A 48 3.66 -23.00 -0.63
N CYS A 49 2.93 -23.17 0.49
CA CYS A 49 2.50 -22.07 1.33
C CYS A 49 3.70 -21.38 2.00
N ARG A 50 4.72 -22.14 2.45
CA ARG A 50 5.97 -21.57 2.97
C ARG A 50 6.72 -20.79 1.90
N CYS A 51 6.86 -21.36 0.70
CA CYS A 51 7.53 -20.69 -0.40
C CYS A 51 6.82 -19.39 -0.80
N LEU A 52 5.49 -19.43 -0.93
CA LEU A 52 4.70 -18.25 -1.27
C LEU A 52 4.76 -17.19 -0.16
N HIS A 53 4.69 -17.59 1.11
CA HIS A 53 4.87 -16.70 2.24
C HIS A 53 6.23 -15.99 2.18
N CYS A 54 7.32 -16.73 1.99
CA CYS A 54 8.66 -16.18 1.88
C CYS A 54 8.82 -15.19 0.71
N LEU A 55 8.09 -15.38 -0.38
CA LEU A 55 8.11 -14.46 -1.54
C LEU A 55 7.26 -13.21 -1.31
N LEU A 56 6.14 -13.35 -0.61
CA LEU A 56 5.19 -12.25 -0.37
C LEU A 56 5.62 -11.32 0.78
N VAL A 57 6.39 -11.81 1.75
CA VAL A 57 6.89 -10.98 2.87
C VAL A 57 7.75 -9.81 2.38
N PRO A 58 8.76 -9.99 1.50
CA PRO A 58 9.52 -8.86 0.96
C PRO A 58 8.66 -7.86 0.19
N LEU A 59 7.71 -8.35 -0.62
CA LEU A 59 6.79 -7.50 -1.39
C LEU A 59 5.88 -6.67 -0.48
N LYS A 60 5.46 -7.25 0.66
CA LYS A 60 4.70 -6.53 1.68
C LYS A 60 5.53 -5.39 2.28
N LEU A 61 6.80 -5.65 2.57
CA LEU A 61 7.70 -4.66 3.15
C LEU A 61 7.93 -3.49 2.18
N GLU A 62 8.18 -3.77 0.91
CA GLU A 62 8.33 -2.76 -0.13
C GLU A 62 7.06 -1.92 -0.32
N LEU A 63 5.89 -2.55 -0.25
CA LEU A 63 4.59 -1.85 -0.29
C LEU A 63 4.39 -0.93 0.92
N ASP A 64 4.79 -1.38 2.12
CA ASP A 64 4.68 -0.60 3.34
C ASP A 64 5.62 0.61 3.34
N ASP A 65 6.84 0.44 2.82
CA ASP A 65 7.79 1.54 2.65
C ASP A 65 7.25 2.58 1.65
N ALA A 66 6.72 2.14 0.51
CA ALA A 66 6.09 3.02 -0.48
C ALA A 66 4.88 3.78 0.11
N LEU A 67 4.06 3.09 0.91
CA LEU A 67 2.95 3.71 1.64
C LEU A 67 3.44 4.76 2.65
N SER A 68 4.52 4.46 3.39
CA SER A 68 5.13 5.39 4.33
C SER A 68 5.62 6.66 3.62
N ASP A 69 6.25 6.52 2.45
CA ASP A 69 6.73 7.66 1.68
C ASP A 69 5.58 8.52 1.15
N ILE A 70 4.49 7.91 0.67
CA ILE A 70 3.28 8.65 0.28
C ILE A 70 2.67 9.39 1.48
N GLN A 71 2.61 8.74 2.65
CA GLN A 71 2.09 9.36 3.88
C GLN A 71 2.94 10.54 4.35
N LYS A 72 4.26 10.54 4.12
CA LYS A 72 5.14 11.69 4.41
C LYS A 72 4.93 12.86 3.45
N MET A 73 4.37 12.62 2.27
CA MET A 73 4.08 13.64 1.26
C MET A 73 2.72 14.32 1.46
N LEU A 74 1.83 13.70 2.25
CA LEU A 74 0.53 14.23 2.67
C LEU A 74 0.68 15.17 3.87
#